data_AF-A0A6A9UZX7-F1
#
_entry.id   AF-A0A6A9UZX7-F1
#
_cell.length_a   1.000
_cell.length_b   1.000
_cell.length_c   1.000
_cell.angle_alpha   90.00
_cell.angle_beta   90.00
_cell.angle_gamma   90.00
#
_symmetry.space_group_name_H-M   'P 1'
#
loop_
_entity.id
_entity.type
_entity.pdbx_description
1 polymer ?
#
loop_
_entity_poly.entity_id
_entity_poly.type
_entity_poly.pdbx_seq_one_letter_code
_entity_poly.pdbx_strand_id
1 'polypeptide(L)'
;MSAGGPVPGPPPAAPGRAPSAGPPRPAWARSAPQAPPRPPTGGPPPAHPGHRGTPGRRVGRVVAVVVLALVLFFAAGTVVSVWWLRGGSRPAVMEDYFAAIARADSQTALALLASPPADTSLMTDEVLRRSNELGGVRVVEIEGRPSNLIKVALEIGGERDDAWYRVVRTDDGWRIDSAVTEVRLTELAGLDHTVNGVRPADGGTLQLLPGVYELGDPTYLSVQADPLRVPGGSSASLSAYWSVRLQPDDDGVEAARQAVAAAVEQCVADLDPDCGMDVDRLIFESDPTDVRLTLTSDPATDWTDVTAYGTRVSGPLDVQLRLRYRAVDHDGDRKSFDDELQGVLYPTVELTGGKAVVLALR
;
A
#
# COMPACT_ATOMS: atom_id res chain seq x y z
N MET A 1 7.98 -68.52 -24.39
CA MET A 1 6.55 -68.39 -24.03
C MET A 1 6.47 -67.22 -23.06
N SER A 2 6.18 -66.01 -23.57
CA SER A 2 4.90 -65.28 -23.44
C SER A 2 4.67 -64.73 -22.02
N ALA A 3 4.37 -63.46 -21.77
CA ALA A 3 3.91 -62.39 -22.65
C ALA A 3 4.27 -61.02 -22.06
N GLY A 4 4.69 -60.07 -22.91
CA GLY A 4 4.74 -58.65 -22.59
C GLY A 4 3.38 -58.00 -22.85
N GLY A 5 2.89 -57.22 -21.88
CA GLY A 5 1.66 -56.43 -22.02
C GLY A 5 1.87 -55.19 -22.91
N PRO A 6 0.81 -54.66 -23.54
CA PRO A 6 0.92 -53.53 -24.46
C PRO A 6 1.09 -52.19 -23.74
N VAL A 7 1.93 -51.33 -24.32
CA VAL A 7 2.16 -49.93 -23.92
C VAL A 7 0.95 -49.08 -24.36
N PRO A 8 0.40 -48.18 -23.52
CA PRO A 8 -0.68 -47.28 -23.92
C PRO A 8 -0.17 -46.21 -24.89
N GLY A 9 -0.91 -45.97 -25.97
CA GLY A 9 -0.62 -44.95 -26.97
C GLY A 9 -0.86 -43.51 -26.47
N PRO A 10 -0.30 -42.51 -27.16
CA PRO A 10 -0.45 -41.10 -26.78
C PRO A 10 -1.89 -40.59 -27.00
N PRO A 11 -2.35 -39.62 -26.18
CA PRO A 11 -3.70 -39.06 -26.29
C PRO A 11 -3.89 -38.22 -27.57
N PRO A 12 -5.13 -38.13 -28.10
CA PRO A 12 -5.42 -37.36 -29.32
C PRO A 12 -5.28 -35.84 -29.11
N ALA A 13 -4.82 -35.17 -30.16
CA ALA A 13 -4.63 -33.72 -30.21
C ALA A 13 -5.97 -32.96 -30.15
N ALA A 14 -6.01 -31.91 -29.33
CA ALA A 14 -7.16 -31.02 -29.19
C ALA A 14 -7.37 -30.14 -30.45
N PRO A 15 -8.62 -29.81 -30.84
CA PRO A 15 -8.89 -28.95 -31.99
C PRO A 15 -8.43 -27.51 -31.77
N GLY A 16 -7.82 -26.92 -32.81
CA GLY A 16 -7.27 -25.57 -32.80
C GLY A 16 -8.28 -24.47 -32.47
N ARG A 17 -7.85 -23.53 -31.64
CA ARG A 17 -8.60 -22.32 -31.25
C ARG A 17 -8.47 -21.28 -32.37
N ALA A 18 -9.59 -20.84 -32.92
CA ALA A 18 -9.67 -19.73 -33.86
C ALA A 18 -9.28 -18.39 -33.19
N PRO A 19 -8.70 -17.42 -33.92
CA PRO A 19 -8.30 -16.14 -33.37
C PRO A 19 -9.52 -15.28 -32.99
N SER A 20 -9.55 -14.81 -31.74
CA SER A 20 -10.58 -13.92 -31.21
C SER A 20 -10.46 -12.52 -31.79
N ALA A 21 -11.55 -12.07 -32.43
CA ALA A 21 -11.75 -10.69 -32.89
C ALA A 21 -11.81 -9.72 -31.70
N GLY A 22 -11.03 -8.63 -31.77
CA GLY A 22 -11.03 -7.56 -30.77
C GLY A 22 -12.32 -6.73 -30.77
N PRO A 23 -12.60 -5.98 -29.67
CA PRO A 23 -13.81 -5.18 -29.53
C PRO A 23 -13.83 -3.95 -30.48
N PRO A 24 -15.02 -3.52 -30.93
CA PRO A 24 -15.17 -2.44 -31.91
C PRO A 24 -14.87 -1.06 -31.31
N ARG A 25 -14.16 -0.23 -32.09
CA ARG A 25 -13.89 1.18 -31.77
C ARG A 25 -15.14 2.04 -32.05
N PRO A 26 -15.55 2.94 -31.15
CA PRO A 26 -16.67 3.83 -31.39
C PRO A 26 -16.34 4.89 -32.46
N ALA A 27 -17.24 5.00 -33.44
CA ALA A 27 -17.19 5.93 -34.55
C ALA A 27 -17.77 7.30 -34.14
N TRP A 28 -16.90 8.30 -34.06
CA TRP A 28 -17.29 9.71 -34.13
C TRP A 28 -16.32 10.45 -35.04
N ALA A 29 -16.49 10.20 -36.34
CA ALA A 29 -16.23 11.19 -37.36
C ALA A 29 -17.53 11.96 -37.58
N ARG A 30 -17.60 13.22 -37.15
CA ARG A 30 -18.58 14.18 -37.66
C ARG A 30 -17.98 15.58 -37.75
N SER A 31 -17.73 15.96 -39.01
CA SER A 31 -17.95 17.28 -39.63
C SER A 31 -17.26 18.51 -39.03
N ALA A 32 -16.18 18.93 -39.70
CA ALA A 32 -15.66 20.29 -39.69
C ALA A 32 -16.54 21.22 -40.56
N PRO A 33 -16.89 22.43 -40.09
CA PRO A 33 -17.40 23.49 -40.95
C PRO A 33 -16.29 24.47 -41.37
N GLN A 34 -16.32 24.83 -42.65
CA GLN A 34 -15.42 25.76 -43.33
C GLN A 34 -15.58 27.22 -42.86
N ALA A 35 -14.47 27.96 -42.96
CA ALA A 35 -14.33 29.37 -42.65
C ALA A 35 -14.99 30.31 -43.68
N PRO A 36 -15.37 31.54 -43.28
CA PRO A 36 -15.48 32.69 -44.18
C PRO A 36 -14.34 33.72 -43.99
N PRO A 37 -14.15 34.64 -44.96
CA PRO A 37 -12.86 35.29 -45.24
C PRO A 37 -12.58 36.59 -44.47
N ARG A 38 -11.27 36.94 -44.41
CA ARG A 38 -10.71 38.20 -43.88
C ARG A 38 -10.95 39.41 -44.80
N PRO A 39 -10.91 40.62 -44.23
CA PRO A 39 -10.30 41.79 -44.86
C PRO A 39 -9.08 42.33 -44.07
N PRO A 40 -8.22 43.19 -44.68
CA PRO A 40 -6.88 43.53 -44.19
C PRO A 40 -6.82 44.88 -43.45
N THR A 41 -5.60 45.21 -42.97
CA THR A 41 -4.98 46.55 -42.69
C THR A 41 -4.60 46.89 -41.24
N GLY A 42 -3.28 46.83 -40.98
CA GLY A 42 -2.40 47.92 -40.51
C GLY A 42 -2.78 48.85 -39.34
N GLY A 43 -1.92 48.90 -38.31
CA GLY A 43 -1.79 50.02 -37.37
C GLY A 43 -0.87 49.72 -36.16
N PRO A 44 0.07 50.61 -35.77
CA PRO A 44 0.96 50.45 -34.60
C PRO A 44 0.26 50.80 -33.26
N PRO A 45 0.83 50.43 -32.08
CA PRO A 45 0.10 50.35 -30.82
C PRO A 45 0.02 51.70 -30.08
N PRO A 46 -1.06 51.94 -29.30
CA PRO A 46 -1.06 52.99 -28.29
C PRO A 46 -0.84 52.46 -26.87
N ALA A 47 -0.29 53.36 -26.05
CA ALA A 47 0.17 53.21 -24.69
C ALA A 47 -0.92 52.93 -23.64
N HIS A 48 -0.48 52.42 -22.49
CA HIS A 48 -1.27 52.22 -21.27
C HIS A 48 -1.83 53.54 -20.71
N PRO A 49 -2.90 53.44 -19.90
CA PRO A 49 -2.80 53.95 -18.53
C PRO A 49 -3.29 52.93 -17.48
N GLY A 50 -2.56 52.87 -16.38
CA GLY A 50 -2.75 51.90 -15.31
C GLY A 50 -3.94 52.16 -14.39
N HIS A 51 -4.28 51.11 -13.63
CA HIS A 51 -4.93 51.26 -12.34
C HIS A 51 -4.10 50.59 -11.25
N ARG A 52 -3.79 51.44 -10.26
CA ARG A 52 -3.16 51.11 -8.99
C ARG A 52 -4.14 50.33 -8.12
N GLY A 53 -3.70 49.16 -7.67
CA GLY A 53 -4.22 48.45 -6.50
C GLY A 53 -3.03 47.93 -5.70
N THR A 54 -2.91 48.39 -4.46
CA THR A 54 -1.79 48.19 -3.52
C THR A 54 -1.67 46.75 -2.97
N PRO A 55 -0.51 46.40 -2.37
CA PRO A 55 0.09 45.07 -2.46
C PRO A 55 -0.26 44.16 -1.29
N GLY A 56 -0.53 42.89 -1.58
CA GLY A 56 -0.86 41.86 -0.58
C GLY A 56 -0.04 40.59 -0.76
N ARG A 57 1.26 40.67 -0.46
CA ARG A 57 2.06 39.60 0.19
C ARG A 57 1.80 38.17 -0.31
N ARG A 58 2.11 37.88 -1.59
CA ARG A 58 2.23 36.51 -2.14
C ARG A 58 3.42 36.34 -3.11
N VAL A 59 4.53 37.01 -2.84
CA VAL A 59 5.78 36.85 -3.64
C VAL A 59 6.92 36.19 -2.83
N GLY A 60 6.75 36.02 -1.51
CA GLY A 60 7.78 35.40 -0.66
C GLY A 60 7.91 33.88 -0.78
N ARG A 61 6.91 33.15 -1.31
CA ARG A 61 6.98 31.69 -1.43
C ARG A 61 7.49 31.21 -2.79
N VAL A 62 7.21 31.93 -3.87
CA VAL A 62 7.69 31.53 -5.22
C VAL A 62 9.16 31.85 -5.38
N VAL A 63 9.64 32.99 -4.84
CA VAL A 63 11.08 33.31 -4.85
C VAL A 63 11.87 32.38 -3.92
N ALA A 64 11.32 31.96 -2.78
CA ALA A 64 11.99 31.01 -1.90
C ALA A 64 12.11 29.60 -2.52
N VAL A 65 11.09 29.12 -3.25
CA VAL A 65 11.16 27.84 -3.97
C VAL A 65 12.09 27.92 -5.17
N VAL A 66 12.10 29.02 -5.91
CA VAL A 66 13.01 29.20 -7.07
C VAL A 66 14.45 29.41 -6.61
N VAL A 67 14.70 30.11 -5.49
CA VAL A 67 16.03 30.28 -4.91
C VAL A 67 16.50 28.99 -4.23
N LEU A 68 15.64 28.24 -3.55
CA LEU A 68 16.00 26.92 -3.00
C LEU A 68 16.25 25.90 -4.12
N ALA A 69 15.44 25.91 -5.18
CA ALA A 69 15.68 25.10 -6.38
C ALA A 69 16.97 25.52 -7.08
N LEU A 70 17.28 26.82 -7.20
CA LEU A 70 18.54 27.29 -7.76
C LEU A 70 19.74 27.00 -6.86
N VAL A 71 19.60 27.09 -5.54
CA VAL A 71 20.68 26.75 -4.60
C VAL A 71 20.90 25.24 -4.56
N LEU A 72 19.86 24.41 -4.67
CA LEU A 72 20.01 22.96 -4.88
C LEU A 72 20.61 22.66 -6.27
N PHE A 73 20.23 23.41 -7.31
CA PHE A 73 20.78 23.26 -8.66
C PHE A 73 22.25 23.73 -8.76
N PHE A 74 22.66 24.76 -8.00
CA PHE A 74 24.04 25.24 -7.94
C PHE A 74 24.90 24.48 -6.92
N ALA A 75 24.32 23.94 -5.85
CA ALA A 75 25.01 23.02 -4.93
C ALA A 75 25.22 21.63 -5.57
N ALA A 76 24.28 21.17 -6.42
CA ALA A 76 24.48 20.02 -7.30
C ALA A 76 25.37 20.34 -8.51
N GLY A 77 25.37 21.60 -8.97
CA GLY A 77 26.08 22.06 -10.17
C GLY A 77 27.60 22.00 -10.13
N THR A 78 28.22 21.81 -8.96
CA THR A 78 29.68 21.66 -8.89
C THR A 78 30.15 20.22 -9.14
N VAL A 79 29.28 19.21 -9.01
CA VAL A 79 29.59 17.81 -9.34
C VAL A 79 29.17 17.44 -10.78
N VAL A 80 28.18 18.14 -11.36
CA VAL A 80 27.76 17.95 -12.76
C VAL A 80 28.92 18.24 -13.75
N SER A 81 29.91 19.03 -13.37
CA SER A 81 31.08 19.34 -14.20
C SER A 81 31.97 18.13 -14.52
N VAL A 82 31.88 17.03 -13.76
CA VAL A 82 32.66 15.81 -14.02
C VAL A 82 31.91 14.81 -14.92
N TRP A 83 30.58 14.93 -14.97
CA TRP A 83 29.69 13.96 -15.63
C TRP A 83 29.75 14.01 -17.17
N TRP A 84 30.13 15.15 -17.76
CA TRP A 84 30.13 15.33 -19.22
C TRP A 84 31.44 14.94 -19.93
N LEU A 85 32.51 14.59 -19.20
CA LEU A 85 33.83 14.33 -19.80
C LEU A 85 34.29 12.88 -19.78
N ARG A 86 33.50 11.95 -19.23
CA ARG A 86 33.84 10.52 -19.23
C ARG A 86 32.70 9.73 -19.83
N GLY A 87 32.86 9.31 -21.09
CA GLY A 87 32.28 8.06 -21.56
C GLY A 87 32.88 6.90 -20.76
N GLY A 88 32.49 6.80 -19.49
CA GLY A 88 33.11 5.97 -18.46
C GLY A 88 33.12 4.50 -18.83
N SER A 89 34.04 3.74 -18.26
CA SER A 89 34.09 2.28 -18.44
C SER A 89 32.87 1.60 -17.80
N ARG A 90 32.60 0.34 -18.15
CA ARG A 90 31.55 -0.48 -17.52
C ARG A 90 31.67 -0.54 -15.99
N PRO A 91 32.86 -0.74 -15.39
CA PRO A 91 33.00 -0.64 -13.94
C PRO A 91 32.68 0.75 -13.37
N ALA A 92 33.03 1.83 -14.08
CA ALA A 92 32.81 3.19 -13.59
C ALA A 92 31.32 3.52 -13.42
N VAL A 93 30.44 3.10 -14.35
CA VAL A 93 28.98 3.31 -14.17
C VAL A 93 28.44 2.59 -12.93
N MET A 94 29.04 1.44 -12.57
CA MET A 94 28.67 0.70 -11.37
C MET A 94 29.16 1.37 -10.10
N GLU A 95 30.40 1.87 -10.10
CA GLU A 95 30.97 2.67 -9.01
C GLU A 95 30.11 3.90 -8.73
N ASP A 96 29.75 4.64 -9.79
CA ASP A 96 28.92 5.86 -9.67
C ASP A 96 27.52 5.54 -9.13
N TYR A 97 26.92 4.41 -9.54
CA TYR A 97 25.60 3.98 -9.08
C TYR A 97 25.57 3.69 -7.59
N PHE A 98 26.50 2.88 -7.10
CA PHE A 98 26.57 2.59 -5.65
C PHE A 98 27.04 3.78 -4.84
N ALA A 99 27.88 4.66 -5.39
CA ALA A 99 28.23 5.91 -4.75
C ALA A 99 27.03 6.86 -4.62
N ALA A 100 26.10 6.84 -5.57
CA ALA A 100 24.83 7.57 -5.46
C ALA A 100 23.94 6.98 -4.36
N ILE A 101 23.76 5.66 -4.31
CA ILE A 101 23.02 4.97 -3.23
C ILE A 101 23.60 5.29 -1.85
N ALA A 102 24.92 5.16 -1.69
CA ALA A 102 25.60 5.42 -0.41
C ALA A 102 25.49 6.89 0.04
N ARG A 103 25.32 7.83 -0.89
CA ARG A 103 25.06 9.25 -0.60
C ARG A 103 23.59 9.60 -0.47
N ALA A 104 22.71 8.60 -0.60
CA ALA A 104 21.26 8.78 -0.66
C ALA A 104 20.82 9.75 -1.78
N ASP A 105 21.52 9.71 -2.93
CA ASP A 105 21.18 10.48 -4.13
C ASP A 105 20.39 9.58 -5.10
N SER A 106 19.07 9.53 -4.90
CA SER A 106 18.18 8.68 -5.68
C SER A 106 18.11 9.11 -7.14
N GLN A 107 18.17 10.40 -7.43
CA GLN A 107 18.08 10.93 -8.79
C GLN A 107 19.27 10.50 -9.63
N THR A 108 20.50 10.61 -9.10
CA THR A 108 21.69 10.14 -9.80
C THR A 108 21.68 8.62 -9.98
N ALA A 109 21.27 7.87 -8.95
CA ALA A 109 21.18 6.41 -9.05
C ALA A 109 20.20 5.97 -10.16
N LEU A 110 19.02 6.58 -10.22
CA LEU A 110 18.01 6.31 -11.25
C LEU A 110 18.47 6.74 -12.65
N ALA A 111 19.16 7.88 -12.75
CA ALA A 111 19.70 8.34 -14.02
C ALA A 111 20.72 7.37 -14.60
N LEU A 112 21.40 6.55 -13.79
CA LEU A 112 22.35 5.56 -14.29
C LEU A 112 21.69 4.28 -14.84
N LEU A 113 20.37 4.14 -14.69
CA LEU A 113 19.58 3.03 -15.23
C LEU A 113 19.17 3.30 -16.68
N ALA A 114 19.21 2.27 -17.53
CA ALA A 114 18.70 2.30 -18.89
C ALA A 114 17.17 2.13 -18.92
N SER A 115 16.65 1.29 -18.02
CA SER A 115 15.22 1.03 -17.86
C SER A 115 14.81 1.38 -16.43
N PRO A 116 14.54 2.66 -16.11
CA PRO A 116 14.03 3.03 -14.80
C PRO A 116 12.65 2.39 -14.59
N PRO A 117 12.31 2.03 -13.34
CA PRO A 117 11.02 1.44 -13.01
C PRO A 117 9.88 2.44 -13.19
N ALA A 118 8.68 1.91 -13.42
CA ALA A 118 7.48 2.73 -13.55
C ALA A 118 7.05 3.34 -12.21
N ASP A 119 7.24 2.60 -11.11
CA ASP A 119 7.01 3.09 -9.76
C ASP A 119 8.34 3.46 -9.10
N THR A 120 8.49 4.75 -8.79
CA THR A 120 9.64 5.32 -8.10
C THR A 120 9.26 5.89 -6.73
N SER A 121 8.08 5.57 -6.18
CA SER A 121 7.58 6.19 -4.93
C SER A 121 8.53 5.99 -3.74
N LEU A 122 9.24 4.85 -3.71
CA LEU A 122 10.23 4.52 -2.68
C LEU A 122 11.67 4.81 -3.10
N MET A 123 11.90 5.30 -4.32
CA MET A 123 13.24 5.61 -4.83
C MET A 123 13.54 7.08 -4.60
N THR A 124 13.60 7.44 -3.31
CA THR A 124 13.81 8.81 -2.83
C THR A 124 15.02 8.90 -1.93
N ASP A 125 15.57 10.10 -1.79
CA ASP A 125 16.71 10.37 -0.91
C ASP A 125 16.38 10.04 0.56
N GLU A 126 15.13 10.24 0.98
CA GLU A 126 14.68 9.90 2.34
C GLU A 126 14.78 8.40 2.61
N VAL A 127 14.22 7.58 1.71
CA VAL A 127 14.23 6.12 1.84
C VAL A 127 15.66 5.57 1.81
N LEU A 128 16.51 6.09 0.92
CA LEU A 128 17.91 5.68 0.83
C LEU A 128 18.72 6.11 2.06
N ARG A 129 18.49 7.31 2.59
CA ARG A 129 19.15 7.77 3.82
C ARG A 129 18.79 6.85 4.99
N ARG A 130 17.52 6.53 5.17
CA ARG A 130 17.09 5.59 6.21
C ARG A 130 17.67 4.19 5.99
N SER A 131 17.72 3.72 4.75
CA SER A 131 18.39 2.45 4.42
C SER A 131 19.86 2.46 4.84
N ASN A 132 20.57 3.58 4.65
CA ASN A 132 21.98 3.72 5.02
C ASN A 132 22.17 3.71 6.55
N GLU A 133 21.24 4.28 7.32
CA GLU A 133 21.25 4.19 8.79
C GLU A 133 21.05 2.76 9.29
N LEU A 134 20.26 1.95 8.59
CA LEU A 134 20.01 0.53 8.87
C LEU A 134 21.16 -0.40 8.43
N GLY A 135 22.27 0.15 7.92
CA GLY A 135 23.46 -0.58 7.51
C GLY A 135 23.77 -0.51 6.00
N GLY A 136 22.85 0.03 5.19
CA GLY A 136 23.10 0.48 3.83
C GLY A 136 23.67 -0.56 2.87
N VAL A 137 24.32 -0.04 1.81
CA VAL A 137 25.06 -0.83 0.82
C VAL A 137 26.48 -0.32 0.74
N ARG A 138 27.44 -1.24 0.82
CA ARG A 138 28.86 -0.96 0.62
C ARG A 138 29.43 -1.88 -0.44
N VAL A 139 30.09 -1.31 -1.44
CA VAL A 139 30.82 -2.09 -2.43
C VAL A 139 32.11 -2.62 -1.81
N VAL A 140 32.34 -3.92 -1.96
CA VAL A 140 33.59 -4.59 -1.59
C VAL A 140 34.50 -4.71 -2.80
N GLU A 141 33.95 -5.16 -3.93
CA GLU A 141 34.71 -5.38 -5.16
C GLU A 141 33.81 -5.28 -6.40
N ILE A 142 34.36 -4.76 -7.50
CA ILE A 142 33.70 -4.74 -8.81
C ILE A 142 34.61 -5.43 -9.81
N GLU A 143 34.15 -6.57 -10.33
CA GLU A 143 34.86 -7.32 -11.36
C GLU A 143 34.18 -7.13 -12.72
N GLY A 144 34.84 -6.37 -13.60
CA GLY A 144 34.45 -6.29 -15.01
C GLY A 144 34.82 -7.57 -15.75
N ARG A 145 33.83 -8.30 -16.30
CA ARG A 145 34.08 -9.38 -17.27
C ARG A 145 34.11 -8.82 -18.71
N PRO A 146 34.64 -9.54 -19.70
CA PRO A 146 34.53 -9.14 -21.12
C PRO A 146 33.08 -9.00 -21.59
N SER A 147 32.16 -9.77 -21.00
CA SER A 147 30.71 -9.69 -21.22
C SER A 147 30.09 -8.39 -20.72
N ASN A 148 28.86 -8.12 -21.13
CA ASN A 148 28.02 -7.05 -20.60
C ASN A 148 27.54 -7.31 -19.15
N LEU A 149 28.14 -8.28 -18.45
CA LEU A 149 27.85 -8.59 -17.06
C LEU A 149 29.03 -8.15 -16.17
N ILE A 150 28.69 -7.53 -15.05
CA ILE A 150 29.62 -7.10 -14.02
C ILE A 150 29.26 -7.87 -12.76
N LYS A 151 30.25 -8.51 -12.13
CA LYS A 151 30.07 -9.08 -10.79
C LYS A 151 30.40 -7.99 -9.78
N VAL A 152 29.55 -7.81 -8.79
CA VAL A 152 29.77 -6.88 -7.69
C VAL A 152 29.65 -7.63 -6.38
N ALA A 153 30.72 -7.63 -5.60
CA ALA A 153 30.69 -8.07 -4.22
C ALA A 153 30.23 -6.89 -3.35
N LEU A 154 29.17 -7.09 -2.58
CA LEU A 154 28.51 -6.09 -1.75
C LEU A 154 28.55 -6.52 -0.29
N GLU A 155 28.41 -5.55 0.60
CA GLU A 155 27.99 -5.75 1.96
C GLU A 155 26.70 -4.94 2.17
N ILE A 156 25.63 -5.63 2.60
CA ILE A 156 24.30 -5.04 2.79
C ILE A 156 23.87 -5.37 4.22
N GLY A 157 23.63 -4.35 5.04
CA GLY A 157 23.28 -4.57 6.45
C GLY A 157 24.34 -5.38 7.22
N GLY A 158 25.61 -5.28 6.83
CA GLY A 158 26.73 -6.02 7.44
C GLY A 158 26.95 -7.45 6.92
N GLU A 159 26.13 -7.95 5.99
CA GLU A 159 26.28 -9.27 5.38
C GLU A 159 26.83 -9.19 3.95
N ARG A 160 27.70 -10.13 3.58
CA ARG A 160 28.26 -10.21 2.23
C ARG A 160 27.25 -10.79 1.25
N ASP A 161 27.18 -10.17 0.08
CA ASP A 161 26.37 -10.60 -1.05
C ASP A 161 27.16 -10.49 -2.36
N ASP A 162 26.83 -11.31 -3.35
CA ASP A 162 27.45 -11.33 -4.67
C ASP A 162 26.36 -11.16 -5.73
N ALA A 163 26.37 -10.01 -6.41
CA ALA A 163 25.35 -9.67 -7.40
C ALA A 163 25.93 -9.56 -8.81
N TRP A 164 25.12 -9.95 -9.80
CA TRP A 164 25.44 -9.77 -11.21
C TRP A 164 24.57 -8.69 -11.82
N TYR A 165 25.22 -7.74 -12.48
CA TYR A 165 24.56 -6.62 -13.16
C TYR A 165 24.86 -6.63 -14.64
N ARG A 166 23.82 -6.44 -15.45
CA ARG A 166 23.93 -6.22 -16.87
C ARG A 166 24.06 -4.73 -17.12
N VAL A 167 25.04 -4.37 -17.95
CA VAL A 167 25.22 -3.02 -18.44
C VAL A 167 25.00 -2.97 -19.95
N VAL A 168 24.39 -1.90 -20.43
CA VAL A 168 24.08 -1.69 -21.84
C VAL A 168 24.72 -0.38 -22.30
N ARG A 169 25.11 -0.34 -23.57
CA ARG A 169 25.64 0.89 -24.18
C ARG A 169 24.47 1.65 -24.80
N THR A 170 24.33 2.91 -24.39
CA THR A 170 23.37 3.87 -24.92
C THR A 170 24.12 4.99 -25.66
N ASP A 171 23.39 5.90 -26.30
CA ASP A 171 23.98 7.08 -26.94
C ASP A 171 24.71 7.98 -25.93
N ASP A 172 24.24 8.00 -24.69
CA ASP A 172 24.80 8.78 -23.57
C ASP A 172 25.89 8.02 -22.79
N GLY A 173 26.33 6.85 -23.27
CA GLY A 173 27.34 6.01 -22.62
C GLY A 173 26.80 4.73 -21.99
N TRP A 174 27.58 4.11 -21.10
CA TRP A 174 27.17 2.89 -20.41
C TRP A 174 26.10 3.18 -19.36
N ARG A 175 25.09 2.32 -19.28
CA ARG A 175 23.99 2.36 -18.30
C ARG A 175 23.77 0.97 -17.72
N ILE A 176 23.18 0.88 -16.55
CA ILE A 176 22.78 -0.38 -15.93
C ILE A 176 21.40 -0.77 -16.48
N ASP A 177 21.23 -1.99 -16.97
CA ASP A 177 19.99 -2.46 -17.62
C ASP A 177 18.77 -2.27 -16.69
N SER A 178 18.86 -2.85 -15.48
CA SER A 178 17.95 -2.68 -14.35
C SER A 178 18.70 -3.02 -13.06
N ALA A 179 18.29 -2.43 -11.94
CA ALA A 179 18.88 -2.67 -10.62
C ALA A 179 17.83 -2.58 -9.50
N VAL A 180 16.59 -2.95 -9.82
CA VAL A 180 15.46 -2.90 -8.88
C VAL A 180 14.95 -4.31 -8.61
N THR A 181 14.57 -4.56 -7.37
CA THR A 181 14.01 -5.84 -6.93
C THR A 181 12.52 -5.66 -6.64
N GLU A 182 11.69 -6.58 -7.16
CA GLU A 182 10.28 -6.64 -6.80
C GLU A 182 10.14 -7.33 -5.44
N VAL A 183 9.43 -6.70 -4.51
CA VAL A 183 9.13 -7.27 -3.19
C VAL A 183 7.63 -7.33 -3.01
N ARG A 184 7.10 -8.49 -2.62
CA ARG A 184 5.67 -8.68 -2.39
C ARG A 184 5.36 -8.66 -0.90
N LEU A 185 4.34 -7.87 -0.54
CA LEU A 185 3.82 -7.65 0.81
C LEU A 185 2.31 -7.90 0.83
N THR A 186 1.93 -9.16 0.63
CA THR A 186 0.51 -9.53 0.44
C THR A 186 -0.31 -9.20 1.69
N GLU A 187 0.29 -9.35 2.87
CA GLU A 187 -0.30 -9.12 4.18
C GLU A 187 -0.60 -7.64 4.44
N LEU A 188 0.12 -6.73 3.78
CA LEU A 188 -0.04 -5.27 3.89
C LEU A 188 -0.85 -4.67 2.74
N ALA A 189 -1.33 -5.48 1.81
CA ALA A 189 -2.12 -5.01 0.69
C ALA A 189 -3.39 -4.27 1.17
N GLY A 190 -3.54 -3.01 0.78
CA GLY A 190 -4.66 -2.16 1.19
C GLY A 190 -4.53 -1.54 2.59
N LEU A 191 -3.44 -1.80 3.31
CA LEU A 191 -3.13 -1.16 4.58
C LEU A 191 -2.21 0.06 4.38
N ASP A 192 -2.49 1.10 5.15
CA ASP A 192 -1.73 2.33 5.12
C ASP A 192 -0.45 2.21 5.96
N HIS A 193 0.59 1.61 5.36
CA HIS A 193 1.90 1.43 5.99
C HIS A 193 2.97 2.31 5.33
N THR A 194 4.15 2.33 5.95
CA THR A 194 5.32 3.00 5.38
C THR A 194 6.48 2.03 5.22
N VAL A 195 7.36 2.34 4.28
CA VAL A 195 8.66 1.69 4.10
C VAL A 195 9.71 2.76 4.32
N ASN A 196 10.57 2.58 5.31
CA ASN A 196 11.55 3.60 5.72
C ASN A 196 10.91 4.99 5.94
N GLY A 197 9.72 5.04 6.52
CA GLY A 197 8.98 6.26 6.80
C GLY A 197 8.26 6.90 5.59
N VAL A 198 8.34 6.31 4.40
CA VAL A 198 7.65 6.79 3.19
C VAL A 198 6.53 5.84 2.79
N ARG A 199 5.36 6.40 2.45
CA ARG A 199 4.22 5.64 1.96
C ARG A 199 4.45 5.18 0.51
N PRO A 200 4.35 3.87 0.20
CA PRO A 200 4.42 3.40 -1.18
C PRO A 200 3.17 3.77 -1.98
N ALA A 201 3.29 3.84 -3.31
CA ALA A 201 2.14 4.03 -4.20
C ALA A 201 1.23 2.79 -4.24
N ASP A 202 1.83 1.59 -4.25
CA ASP A 202 1.16 0.30 -4.10
C ASP A 202 1.61 -0.36 -2.79
N GLY A 203 0.65 -0.70 -1.92
CA GLY A 203 0.95 -1.34 -0.64
C GLY A 203 1.22 -2.85 -0.69
N GLY A 204 0.94 -3.51 -1.81
CA GLY A 204 1.11 -4.97 -1.95
C GLY A 204 2.36 -5.40 -2.71
N THR A 205 2.87 -4.54 -3.61
CA THR A 205 4.05 -4.82 -4.43
C THR A 205 4.95 -3.60 -4.50
N LEU A 206 6.22 -3.78 -4.13
CA LEU A 206 7.22 -2.72 -4.06
C LEU A 206 8.31 -2.94 -5.09
N GLN A 207 8.91 -1.85 -5.58
CA GLN A 207 10.18 -1.88 -6.29
C GLN A 207 11.23 -1.15 -5.47
N LEU A 208 12.28 -1.86 -5.08
CA LEU A 208 13.30 -1.36 -4.15
C LEU A 208 14.68 -1.40 -4.80
N LEU A 209 15.48 -0.37 -4.51
CA LEU A 209 16.91 -0.37 -4.80
C LEU A 209 17.64 -1.28 -3.80
N PRO A 210 18.89 -1.70 -4.06
CA PRO A 210 19.67 -2.48 -3.09
C PRO A 210 19.81 -1.70 -1.77
N GLY A 211 19.59 -2.35 -0.64
CA GLY A 211 19.56 -1.68 0.67
C GLY A 211 18.93 -2.49 1.79
N VAL A 212 18.70 -1.81 2.92
CA VAL A 212 18.04 -2.36 4.11
C VAL A 212 16.77 -1.54 4.36
N TYR A 213 15.66 -2.24 4.60
CA TYR A 213 14.34 -1.62 4.70
C TYR A 213 13.62 -2.09 5.95
N GLU A 214 12.89 -1.19 6.59
CA GLU A 214 11.98 -1.47 7.69
C GLU A 214 10.56 -1.03 7.31
N LEU A 215 9.58 -1.68 7.94
CA LEU A 215 8.16 -1.35 7.80
C LEU A 215 7.73 -0.50 8.99
N GLY A 216 6.90 0.51 8.70
CA GLY A 216 6.16 1.22 9.72
C GLY A 216 4.76 0.63 9.92
N ASP A 217 4.24 0.82 11.12
CA ASP A 217 2.95 0.31 11.56
C ASP A 217 1.78 1.00 10.83
N PRO A 218 0.82 0.24 10.26
CA PRO A 218 -0.48 0.77 9.90
C PRO A 218 -1.28 1.23 11.12
N THR A 219 -2.30 2.06 10.90
CA THR A 219 -3.24 2.40 11.97
C THR A 219 -3.89 1.13 12.54
N TYR A 220 -3.89 1.02 13.87
CA TYR A 220 -4.48 -0.08 14.68
C TYR A 220 -3.72 -1.40 14.64
N LEU A 221 -2.55 -1.45 14.00
CA LEU A 221 -1.82 -2.69 13.77
C LEU A 221 -0.33 -2.48 13.98
N SER A 222 0.30 -3.34 14.75
CA SER A 222 1.75 -3.47 14.82
C SER A 222 2.28 -4.48 13.79
N VAL A 223 3.34 -4.10 13.09
CA VAL A 223 4.08 -4.93 12.16
C VAL A 223 5.20 -5.66 12.92
N GLN A 224 5.18 -6.98 12.85
CA GLN A 224 6.22 -7.85 13.38
C GLN A 224 7.04 -8.41 12.22
N ALA A 225 8.12 -7.71 11.88
CA ALA A 225 9.03 -8.09 10.81
C ALA A 225 10.47 -7.65 11.11
N ASP A 226 11.45 -8.48 10.77
CA ASP A 226 12.84 -8.07 10.75
C ASP A 226 13.09 -7.16 9.53
N PRO A 227 14.09 -6.25 9.60
CA PRO A 227 14.48 -5.45 8.44
C PRO A 227 14.80 -6.34 7.22
N LEU A 228 14.25 -6.00 6.07
CA LEU A 228 14.53 -6.69 4.82
C LEU A 228 15.81 -6.17 4.20
N ARG A 229 16.74 -7.08 3.93
CA ARG A 229 17.88 -6.81 3.05
C ARG A 229 17.46 -7.12 1.62
N VAL A 230 17.46 -6.09 0.77
CA VAL A 230 17.19 -6.23 -0.65
C VAL A 230 18.53 -6.40 -1.37
N PRO A 231 18.78 -7.56 -2.00
CA PRO A 231 20.02 -7.83 -2.69
C PRO A 231 20.13 -6.97 -3.96
N GLY A 232 21.36 -6.90 -4.45
CA GLY A 232 21.67 -6.30 -5.74
C GLY A 232 21.39 -7.22 -6.92
N GLY A 233 21.33 -6.64 -8.11
CA GLY A 233 21.47 -7.37 -9.38
C GLY A 233 20.48 -6.96 -10.46
N SER A 234 20.72 -7.44 -11.67
CA SER A 234 19.85 -7.24 -12.83
C SER A 234 19.21 -8.57 -13.24
N SER A 235 18.10 -8.93 -12.61
CA SER A 235 17.29 -10.04 -13.09
C SER A 235 15.82 -9.68 -12.95
N ALA A 236 15.07 -9.82 -14.04
CA ALA A 236 13.62 -9.61 -14.11
C ALA A 236 12.81 -10.59 -13.22
N SER A 237 13.48 -11.42 -12.43
CA SER A 237 12.90 -12.47 -11.59
C SER A 237 13.45 -12.45 -10.16
N LEU A 238 14.15 -11.39 -9.75
CA LEU A 238 14.44 -11.18 -8.33
C LEU A 238 13.14 -10.75 -7.65
N SER A 239 12.40 -11.73 -7.16
CA SER A 239 11.29 -11.55 -6.23
C SER A 239 11.79 -11.88 -4.83
N ALA A 240 11.72 -10.94 -3.90
CA ALA A 240 11.91 -11.22 -2.48
C ALA A 240 10.55 -11.30 -1.78
N TYR A 241 10.46 -12.20 -0.79
CA TYR A 241 9.34 -12.24 0.14
C TYR A 241 9.81 -11.62 1.45
N TRP A 242 9.02 -10.69 1.98
CA TRP A 242 9.23 -10.15 3.31
C TRP A 242 8.27 -10.86 4.27
N SER A 243 8.82 -11.62 5.20
CA SER A 243 8.00 -12.30 6.21
C SER A 243 7.42 -11.27 7.17
N VAL A 244 6.12 -11.01 7.06
CA VAL A 244 5.39 -10.05 7.88
C VAL A 244 4.32 -10.77 8.70
N ARG A 245 4.24 -10.43 9.98
CA ARG A 245 3.07 -10.76 10.80
C ARG A 245 2.43 -9.48 11.30
N LEU A 246 1.11 -9.44 11.29
CA LEU A 246 0.32 -8.33 11.82
C LEU A 246 -0.34 -8.76 13.11
N GLN A 247 -0.40 -7.81 14.05
CA GLN A 247 -1.20 -7.93 15.26
C GLN A 247 -1.86 -6.58 15.56
N PRO A 248 -3.10 -6.57 16.05
CA PRO A 248 -3.71 -5.37 16.64
C PRO A 248 -2.85 -4.79 17.75
N ASP A 249 -2.68 -3.47 17.74
CA ASP A 249 -2.12 -2.72 18.87
C ASP A 249 -3.21 -2.35 19.89
N ASP A 250 -2.83 -1.67 20.98
CA ASP A 250 -3.76 -1.27 22.05
C ASP A 250 -4.88 -0.36 21.51
N ASP A 251 -4.55 0.56 20.60
CA ASP A 251 -5.51 1.47 19.96
C ASP A 251 -6.49 0.69 19.07
N GLY A 252 -6.02 -0.36 18.39
CA GLY A 252 -6.82 -1.24 17.56
C GLY A 252 -7.79 -2.11 18.36
N VAL A 253 -7.35 -2.65 19.50
CA VAL A 253 -8.22 -3.37 20.41
C VAL A 253 -9.30 -2.45 20.98
N GLU A 254 -8.94 -1.21 21.35
CA GLU A 254 -9.89 -0.21 21.83
C GLU A 254 -10.89 0.20 20.75
N ALA A 255 -10.43 0.45 19.52
CA ALA A 255 -11.30 0.74 18.38
C ALA A 255 -12.27 -0.42 18.10
N ALA A 256 -11.81 -1.66 18.24
CA ALA A 256 -12.66 -2.84 18.11
C ALA A 256 -13.74 -2.90 19.19
N ARG A 257 -13.40 -2.64 20.46
CA ARG A 257 -14.37 -2.57 21.57
C ARG A 257 -15.44 -1.52 21.33
N GLN A 258 -15.05 -0.32 20.91
CA GLN A 258 -15.99 0.76 20.60
C GLN A 258 -16.92 0.38 19.44
N ALA A 259 -16.39 -0.27 18.40
CA ALA A 259 -17.19 -0.74 17.27
C ALA A 259 -18.20 -1.82 17.68
N VAL A 260 -17.79 -2.77 18.54
CA VAL A 260 -18.69 -3.80 19.09
C VAL A 260 -19.77 -3.19 19.96
N ALA A 261 -19.42 -2.27 20.87
CA ALA A 261 -20.39 -1.60 21.73
C ALA A 261 -21.45 -0.86 20.89
N ALA A 262 -21.03 -0.07 19.91
CA ALA A 262 -21.94 0.62 19.01
C ALA A 262 -22.83 -0.36 18.21
N ALA A 263 -22.27 -1.49 17.76
CA ALA A 263 -23.02 -2.51 17.04
C ALA A 263 -24.08 -3.19 17.93
N VAL A 264 -23.73 -3.53 19.18
CA VAL A 264 -24.67 -4.12 20.15
C VAL A 264 -25.76 -3.12 20.54
N GLU A 265 -25.42 -1.86 20.80
CA GLU A 265 -26.41 -0.82 21.09
C GLU A 265 -27.41 -0.63 19.95
N GLN A 266 -26.92 -0.56 18.71
CA GLN A 266 -27.78 -0.44 17.53
C GLN A 266 -28.67 -1.67 17.38
N CYS A 267 -28.10 -2.85 17.54
CA CYS A 267 -28.78 -4.13 17.51
C CYS A 267 -29.93 -4.22 18.55
N VAL A 268 -29.69 -3.77 19.79
CA VAL A 268 -30.72 -3.68 20.85
C VAL A 268 -31.80 -2.65 20.49
N ALA A 269 -31.43 -1.52 19.89
CA ALA A 269 -32.36 -0.47 19.51
C ALA A 269 -33.31 -0.88 18.37
N ASP A 270 -32.78 -1.62 17.39
CA ASP A 270 -33.52 -2.06 16.21
C ASP A 270 -34.27 -3.39 16.44
N LEU A 271 -34.04 -4.06 17.59
CA LEU A 271 -34.55 -5.40 17.90
C LEU A 271 -34.25 -6.40 16.77
N ASP A 272 -33.04 -6.33 16.21
CA ASP A 272 -32.66 -7.11 15.04
C ASP A 272 -32.56 -8.61 15.40
N PRO A 273 -33.30 -9.51 14.73
CA PRO A 273 -33.23 -10.96 14.99
C PRO A 273 -31.84 -11.56 14.73
N ASP A 274 -31.01 -10.90 13.90
CA ASP A 274 -29.68 -11.37 13.52
C ASP A 274 -28.57 -11.01 14.53
N CYS A 275 -28.96 -10.34 15.64
CA CYS A 275 -28.12 -9.89 16.74
C CYS A 275 -27.36 -10.96 17.53
N GLY A 276 -27.61 -12.25 17.25
CA GLY A 276 -27.05 -13.35 18.05
C GLY A 276 -27.66 -13.50 19.44
N MET A 277 -28.48 -12.53 19.86
CA MET A 277 -29.36 -12.62 21.02
C MET A 277 -30.67 -13.23 20.55
N ASP A 278 -31.11 -14.34 21.16
CA ASP A 278 -32.34 -15.07 20.78
C ASP A 278 -33.60 -14.28 21.22
N VAL A 279 -33.72 -13.04 20.72
CA VAL A 279 -34.77 -12.08 21.07
C VAL A 279 -36.10 -12.44 20.42
N ASP A 280 -36.08 -13.19 19.32
CA ASP A 280 -37.27 -13.69 18.64
C ASP A 280 -38.10 -14.56 19.58
N ARG A 281 -37.46 -15.41 20.37
CA ARG A 281 -38.14 -16.25 21.36
C ARG A 281 -38.91 -15.44 22.40
N LEU A 282 -38.49 -14.20 22.68
CA LEU A 282 -39.12 -13.29 23.64
C LEU A 282 -40.33 -12.55 23.04
N ILE A 283 -40.33 -12.32 21.73
CA ILE A 283 -41.38 -11.55 21.03
C ILE A 283 -42.61 -12.42 20.75
N PHE A 284 -42.46 -13.74 20.55
CA PHE A 284 -43.59 -14.64 20.26
C PHE A 284 -44.65 -14.74 21.37
N GLU A 285 -44.33 -14.36 22.61
CA GLU A 285 -45.25 -14.40 23.76
C GLU A 285 -45.87 -13.03 24.09
N SER A 286 -45.53 -11.96 23.34
CA SER A 286 -45.96 -10.58 23.64
C SER A 286 -46.35 -9.76 22.40
N ASP A 287 -47.08 -8.66 22.60
CA ASP A 287 -47.31 -7.66 21.54
C ASP A 287 -45.99 -6.89 21.30
N PRO A 288 -45.39 -6.94 20.10
CA PRO A 288 -44.07 -6.36 19.83
C PRO A 288 -44.02 -4.85 20.09
N THR A 289 -45.15 -4.16 20.14
CA THR A 289 -45.21 -2.72 20.44
C THR A 289 -45.02 -2.37 21.92
N ASP A 290 -45.17 -3.35 22.82
CA ASP A 290 -44.99 -3.16 24.27
C ASP A 290 -43.61 -3.64 24.77
N VAL A 291 -42.76 -4.20 23.90
CA VAL A 291 -41.43 -4.71 24.24
C VAL A 291 -40.40 -3.58 24.28
N ARG A 292 -39.61 -3.54 25.35
CA ARG A 292 -38.43 -2.69 25.47
C ARG A 292 -37.25 -3.51 25.97
N LEU A 293 -36.18 -3.50 25.20
CA LEU A 293 -34.89 -4.06 25.57
C LEU A 293 -33.95 -2.91 25.95
N THR A 294 -33.16 -3.08 27.00
CA THR A 294 -32.15 -2.09 27.41
C THR A 294 -30.89 -2.82 27.79
N LEU A 295 -29.76 -2.42 27.21
CA LEU A 295 -28.45 -2.94 27.57
C LEU A 295 -28.07 -2.44 28.97
N THR A 296 -27.71 -3.37 29.85
CA THR A 296 -27.28 -3.06 31.23
C THR A 296 -25.81 -3.38 31.48
N SER A 297 -25.20 -4.22 30.64
CA SER A 297 -23.74 -4.38 30.56
C SER A 297 -23.09 -3.24 29.78
N ASP A 298 -21.77 -3.12 29.85
CA ASP A 298 -20.98 -2.18 29.05
C ASP A 298 -20.03 -2.96 28.13
N PRO A 299 -20.45 -3.30 26.90
CA PRO A 299 -19.63 -4.06 25.96
C PRO A 299 -18.26 -3.45 25.66
N ALA A 300 -18.11 -2.13 25.82
CA ALA A 300 -16.82 -1.48 25.59
C ALA A 300 -15.81 -1.87 26.67
N THR A 301 -16.25 -2.08 27.92
CA THR A 301 -15.38 -2.48 29.03
C THR A 301 -15.40 -3.97 29.34
N ASP A 302 -16.50 -4.65 29.03
CA ASP A 302 -16.72 -6.05 29.42
C ASP A 302 -16.06 -7.04 28.43
N TRP A 303 -15.77 -6.61 27.19
CA TRP A 303 -15.05 -7.41 26.19
C TRP A 303 -13.53 -7.46 26.46
N THR A 304 -13.15 -8.26 27.45
CA THR A 304 -11.79 -8.33 27.98
C THR A 304 -11.00 -9.56 27.50
N ASP A 305 -11.65 -10.71 27.32
CA ASP A 305 -11.03 -11.95 26.84
C ASP A 305 -10.96 -12.00 25.31
N VAL A 306 -10.23 -11.05 24.73
CA VAL A 306 -10.09 -10.94 23.27
C VAL A 306 -8.83 -11.64 22.78
N THR A 307 -8.99 -12.44 21.72
CA THR A 307 -7.90 -13.01 20.96
C THR A 307 -7.71 -12.21 19.67
N ALA A 308 -6.45 -11.94 19.34
CA ALA A 308 -6.09 -11.23 18.14
C ALA A 308 -5.30 -12.12 17.17
N TYR A 309 -5.68 -12.13 15.90
CA TYR A 309 -5.01 -12.89 14.86
C TYR A 309 -4.97 -12.12 13.54
N GLY A 310 -3.78 -11.77 13.08
CA GLY A 310 -3.60 -10.95 11.88
C GLY A 310 -4.22 -9.57 12.08
N THR A 311 -5.24 -9.27 11.29
CA THR A 311 -6.03 -8.04 11.33
C THR A 311 -7.34 -8.18 12.11
N ARG A 312 -7.57 -9.32 12.78
CA ARG A 312 -8.84 -9.60 13.46
C ARG A 312 -8.72 -9.61 14.98
N VAL A 313 -9.76 -9.12 15.62
CA VAL A 313 -10.00 -9.22 17.06
C VAL A 313 -11.30 -10.00 17.27
N SER A 314 -11.29 -11.03 18.10
CA SER A 314 -12.47 -11.85 18.41
C SER A 314 -12.40 -12.42 19.82
N GLY A 315 -13.54 -12.62 20.47
CA GLY A 315 -13.60 -13.26 21.79
C GLY A 315 -15.01 -13.27 22.37
N PRO A 316 -15.26 -14.03 23.44
CA PRO A 316 -16.56 -14.01 24.12
C PRO A 316 -16.84 -12.65 24.75
N LEU A 317 -18.08 -12.19 24.63
CA LEU A 317 -18.61 -11.00 25.29
C LEU A 317 -19.88 -11.40 26.05
N ASP A 318 -19.83 -11.29 27.38
CA ASP A 318 -21.03 -11.40 28.20
C ASP A 318 -21.90 -10.14 28.01
N VAL A 319 -23.16 -10.33 27.66
CA VAL A 319 -24.15 -9.26 27.54
C VAL A 319 -25.27 -9.44 28.55
N GLN A 320 -25.66 -8.34 29.18
CA GLN A 320 -26.81 -8.28 30.08
C GLN A 320 -27.83 -7.30 29.53
N LEU A 321 -29.07 -7.75 29.46
CA LEU A 321 -30.19 -7.00 28.94
C LEU A 321 -31.30 -6.98 29.97
N ARG A 322 -32.00 -5.86 30.06
CA ARG A 322 -33.25 -5.75 30.79
C ARG A 322 -34.40 -5.72 29.80
N LEU A 323 -35.29 -6.70 29.90
CA LEU A 323 -36.49 -6.84 29.08
C LEU A 323 -37.69 -6.34 29.88
N ARG A 324 -38.40 -5.36 29.34
CA ARG A 324 -39.70 -4.91 29.86
C ARG A 324 -40.77 -5.08 28.82
N TYR A 325 -41.85 -5.77 29.15
CA TYR A 325 -42.96 -6.02 28.23
C TYR A 325 -44.29 -6.08 28.94
N ARG A 326 -45.39 -6.09 28.17
CA ARG A 326 -46.72 -6.41 28.69
C ARG A 326 -47.25 -7.65 27.99
N ALA A 327 -47.80 -8.57 28.77
CA ALA A 327 -48.47 -9.75 28.26
C ALA A 327 -49.79 -9.97 29.01
N VAL A 328 -50.68 -10.74 28.38
CA VAL A 328 -51.92 -11.20 29.01
C VAL A 328 -51.60 -12.49 29.75
N ASP A 329 -51.91 -12.54 31.04
CA ASP A 329 -51.71 -13.75 31.82
C ASP A 329 -52.79 -14.82 31.54
N HIS A 330 -52.69 -15.96 32.22
CA HIS A 330 -53.64 -17.06 32.03
C HIS A 330 -55.10 -16.65 32.37
N ASP A 331 -55.28 -15.66 33.24
CA ASP A 331 -56.60 -15.18 33.68
C ASP A 331 -57.21 -14.14 32.74
N GLY A 332 -56.47 -13.72 31.70
CA GLY A 332 -56.89 -12.70 30.75
C GLY A 332 -56.53 -11.27 31.14
N ASP A 333 -55.75 -11.09 32.22
CA ASP A 333 -55.34 -9.78 32.72
C ASP A 333 -54.03 -9.33 32.06
N ARG A 334 -53.98 -8.06 31.62
CA ARG A 334 -52.77 -7.47 31.05
C ARG A 334 -51.81 -7.05 32.17
N LYS A 335 -50.66 -7.72 32.27
CA LYS A 335 -49.62 -7.46 33.28
C LYS A 335 -48.33 -6.96 32.63
N SER A 336 -47.56 -6.20 33.40
CA SER A 336 -46.21 -5.76 33.02
C SER A 336 -45.17 -6.69 33.64
N PHE A 337 -44.16 -7.02 32.87
CA PHE A 337 -43.04 -7.88 33.25
C PHE A 337 -41.72 -7.11 33.11
N ASP A 338 -40.74 -7.45 33.94
CA ASP A 338 -39.42 -6.83 33.99
C ASP A 338 -38.40 -7.92 34.33
N ASP A 339 -37.77 -8.46 33.29
CA ASP A 339 -36.88 -9.60 33.35
C ASP A 339 -35.43 -9.18 33.01
N GLU A 340 -34.47 -9.86 33.62
CA GLU A 340 -33.05 -9.72 33.31
C GLU A 340 -32.61 -10.93 32.49
N LEU A 341 -31.96 -10.65 31.36
CA LEU A 341 -31.49 -11.64 30.41
C LEU A 341 -29.98 -11.56 30.35
N GLN A 342 -29.34 -12.72 30.29
CA GLN A 342 -27.90 -12.84 30.08
C GLN A 342 -27.64 -13.68 28.84
N GLY A 343 -26.70 -13.24 28.02
CA GLY A 343 -26.25 -13.95 26.82
C GLY A 343 -24.74 -13.84 26.66
N VAL A 344 -24.19 -14.65 25.77
CA VAL A 344 -22.79 -14.57 25.34
C VAL A 344 -22.78 -14.35 23.84
N LEU A 345 -22.13 -13.28 23.41
CA LEU A 345 -21.85 -12.98 22.01
C LEU A 345 -20.42 -13.39 21.67
N TYR A 346 -20.13 -13.65 20.40
CA TYR A 346 -18.76 -13.85 19.92
C TYR A 346 -18.41 -12.82 18.82
N PRO A 347 -18.23 -11.54 19.18
CA PRO A 347 -17.91 -10.52 18.20
C PRO A 347 -16.62 -10.84 17.45
N THR A 348 -16.64 -10.58 16.14
CA THR A 348 -15.45 -10.60 15.29
C THR A 348 -15.32 -9.26 14.60
N VAL A 349 -14.18 -8.60 14.78
CA VAL A 349 -13.87 -7.28 14.21
C VAL A 349 -12.68 -7.41 13.28
N GLU A 350 -12.78 -6.81 12.09
CA GLU A 350 -11.68 -6.63 11.14
C GLU A 350 -11.12 -5.21 11.25
N LEU A 351 -9.82 -5.10 11.45
CA LEU A 351 -9.07 -3.84 11.45
C LEU A 351 -8.45 -3.62 10.07
N THR A 352 -8.98 -2.66 9.32
CA THR A 352 -8.51 -2.39 7.96
C THR A 352 -8.66 -0.93 7.59
N GLY A 353 -7.65 -0.37 6.91
CA GLY A 353 -7.69 1.00 6.40
C GLY A 353 -8.04 2.06 7.45
N GLY A 354 -7.55 1.89 8.70
CA GLY A 354 -7.85 2.79 9.82
C GLY A 354 -9.29 2.71 10.31
N LYS A 355 -9.97 1.57 10.14
CA LYS A 355 -11.33 1.32 10.64
C LYS A 355 -11.41 -0.01 11.37
N ALA A 356 -12.27 -0.05 12.38
CA ALA A 356 -12.74 -1.28 13.00
C ALA A 356 -14.13 -1.61 12.44
N VAL A 357 -14.25 -2.76 11.76
CA VAL A 357 -15.49 -3.20 11.12
C VAL A 357 -15.97 -4.47 11.80
N VAL A 358 -17.14 -4.42 12.45
CA VAL A 358 -17.78 -5.61 13.02
C VAL A 358 -18.27 -6.50 11.87
N LEU A 359 -17.72 -7.71 11.79
CA LEU A 359 -18.10 -8.72 10.79
C LEU A 359 -19.25 -9.60 11.29
N ALA A 360 -19.29 -9.88 12.58
CA ALA A 360 -20.29 -10.71 13.24
C ALA A 360 -20.36 -10.39 14.74
N LEU A 361 -21.52 -10.63 15.34
CA LEU A 361 -21.76 -10.62 16.79
C LEU A 361 -22.04 -12.03 17.35
N ARG A 362 -22.03 -13.07 16.52
CA ARG A 362 -22.58 -14.40 16.82
C ARG A 362 -21.51 -15.39 17.22
#